data_AF-A0A9X2D5T8-F1
#
_entry.id   AF-A0A9X2D5T8-F1
#
_cell.length_a   1.000
_cell.length_b   1.000
_cell.length_c   1.000
_cell.angle_alpha   90.00
_cell.angle_beta   90.00
_cell.angle_gamma   90.00
#
_symmetry.space_group_name_H-M   'P 1'
#
loop_
_entity.id
_entity.type
_entity.pdbx_description
1 polymer ?
#
loop_
_entity_poly.entity_id
_entity_poly.type
_entity_poly.pdbx_seq_one_letter_code
_entity_poly.pdbx_strand_id
1 'polypeptide(L)'
;MSVPQVVALHRPGSSVLHRAPVGAKLGGLALTSGVVVLLDEPAWLGLASAGGAVALGLLAGAVAGLRTADVRATVRPLVLPLLVLGVLQVLLAGPAEAGRTVLLLLGLALCASVVTATTAVNAMLDAIVRWLGPLRRVGVDPERFALAFSLAVSALPTTLGLAWETRDAARARGLGRHPRAFLVPFVIRVVKRAHDTGDALAARGLAD
;
A
#
# COMPACT_ATOMS: atom_id res chain seq x y z
N MET A 1 -24.32 -6.02 -13.53
CA MET A 1 -23.28 -4.98 -13.68
C MET A 1 -22.29 -5.16 -12.54
N SER A 2 -21.15 -5.78 -12.84
CA SER A 2 -20.09 -6.06 -11.88
C SER A 2 -19.53 -4.75 -11.35
N VAL A 3 -19.83 -4.43 -10.08
CA VAL A 3 -19.14 -3.37 -9.36
C VAL A 3 -17.64 -3.66 -9.47
N PRO A 4 -16.83 -2.79 -10.08
CA PRO A 4 -15.41 -3.04 -10.12
C PRO A 4 -14.94 -3.06 -8.66
N GLN A 5 -14.40 -4.20 -8.22
CA GLN A 5 -13.68 -4.31 -6.95
C GLN A 5 -12.37 -3.53 -7.09
N VAL A 6 -12.44 -2.20 -7.01
CA VAL A 6 -11.30 -1.31 -7.25
C VAL A 6 -10.31 -1.29 -6.07
N VAL A 7 -10.66 -1.90 -4.92
CA VAL A 7 -9.80 -1.84 -3.71
C VAL A 7 -9.71 -3.19 -3.02
N ALA A 8 -9.29 -4.24 -3.74
CA ALA A 8 -8.85 -5.48 -3.11
C ALA A 8 -7.51 -5.92 -3.72
N LEU A 9 -6.43 -5.26 -3.28
CA LEU A 9 -5.06 -5.72 -3.49
C LEU A 9 -4.74 -6.95 -2.63
N HIS A 10 -5.49 -7.15 -1.55
CA HIS A 10 -5.38 -8.32 -0.68
C HIS A 10 -6.05 -9.53 -1.31
N ARG A 11 -5.34 -10.65 -1.43
CA ARG A 11 -5.94 -11.94 -1.77
C ARG A 11 -6.13 -12.78 -0.51
N PRO A 12 -7.34 -13.29 -0.24
CA PRO A 12 -7.53 -14.27 0.82
C PRO A 12 -6.79 -15.56 0.44
N GLY A 13 -5.88 -15.99 1.31
CA GLY A 13 -5.08 -17.19 1.14
C GLY A 13 -4.78 -17.84 2.49
N SER A 14 -4.44 -19.13 2.49
CA SER A 14 -4.23 -19.94 3.69
C SER A 14 -2.76 -20.22 4.04
N SER A 15 -1.81 -19.60 3.32
CA SER A 15 -0.39 -19.90 3.52
C SER A 15 0.14 -19.45 4.89
N VAL A 16 1.29 -20.00 5.31
CA VAL A 16 1.98 -19.63 6.56
C VAL A 16 2.21 -18.11 6.64
N LEU A 17 2.48 -17.49 5.49
CA LEU A 17 2.65 -16.04 5.36
C LEU A 17 1.34 -15.26 5.53
N HIS A 18 0.18 -15.83 5.20
CA HIS A 18 -1.11 -15.19 5.47
C HIS A 18 -1.45 -15.22 6.96
N ARG A 19 -1.01 -16.25 7.67
CA ARG A 19 -1.25 -16.43 9.12
C ARG A 19 -0.26 -15.66 10.01
N ALA A 20 0.86 -15.21 9.47
CA ALA A 20 1.85 -14.45 10.23
C ALA A 20 1.30 -13.06 10.65
N PRO A 21 1.60 -12.59 11.88
CA PRO A 21 1.16 -11.28 12.33
C PRO A 21 1.80 -10.17 11.50
N VAL A 22 1.06 -9.06 11.29
CA VAL A 22 1.51 -7.90 10.51
C VAL A 22 2.89 -7.41 10.95
N GLY A 23 3.13 -7.36 12.27
CA GLY A 23 4.41 -6.95 12.84
C GLY A 23 5.58 -7.85 12.44
N ALA A 24 5.39 -9.16 12.34
CA ALA A 24 6.45 -10.06 11.90
C ALA A 24 6.77 -9.87 10.41
N LYS A 25 5.76 -9.58 9.58
CA LYS A 25 5.97 -9.29 8.14
C LYS A 25 6.72 -7.99 7.93
N LEU A 26 6.29 -6.92 8.60
CA LEU A 26 6.95 -5.62 8.52
C LEU A 26 8.35 -5.66 9.16
N GLY A 27 8.50 -6.39 10.27
CA GLY A 27 9.80 -6.67 10.87
C GLY A 27 10.72 -7.44 9.91
N GLY A 28 10.22 -8.47 9.23
CA GLY A 28 10.98 -9.21 8.22
C GLY A 28 11.42 -8.34 7.05
N LEU A 29 10.55 -7.44 6.57
CA LEU A 29 10.89 -6.47 5.53
C LEU A 29 11.95 -5.48 6.01
N ALA A 30 11.80 -4.94 7.22
CA ALA A 30 12.77 -4.02 7.83
C ALA A 30 14.12 -4.69 8.07
N LEU A 31 14.12 -5.94 8.53
CA LEU A 31 15.33 -6.75 8.70
C LEU A 31 16.00 -7.05 7.36
N THR A 32 15.23 -7.41 6.32
CA THR A 32 15.78 -7.64 4.99
C THR A 32 16.45 -6.37 4.45
N SER A 33 15.76 -5.23 4.55
CA SER A 33 16.32 -3.92 4.19
C SER A 33 17.59 -3.61 4.99
N GLY A 34 17.55 -3.77 6.31
CA GLY A 34 18.68 -3.53 7.19
C GLY A 34 19.87 -4.43 6.87
N VAL A 35 19.67 -5.72 6.63
CA VAL A 35 20.74 -6.66 6.27
C VAL A 35 21.41 -6.27 4.95
N VAL A 36 20.65 -5.91 3.92
CA VAL A 36 21.22 -5.49 2.63
C VAL A 36 22.01 -4.19 2.76
N VAL A 37 21.58 -3.27 3.63
CA VAL A 37 22.30 -2.02 3.90
C VAL A 37 23.53 -2.23 4.79
N LEU A 38 23.47 -3.14 5.76
CA LEU A 38 24.61 -3.43 6.64
C LEU A 38 25.72 -4.21 5.93
N LEU A 39 25.35 -5.06 4.97
CA LEU A 39 26.28 -5.86 4.18
C LEU A 39 26.71 -5.14 2.88
N ASP A 40 26.78 -3.81 2.93
CA ASP A 40 27.23 -2.93 1.84
C ASP A 40 28.65 -3.29 1.38
N GLU A 41 29.53 -3.51 2.35
CA GLU A 41 30.95 -3.76 2.16
C GLU A 41 31.36 -5.14 2.66
N PRO A 42 32.21 -5.87 1.91
CA PRO A 42 32.73 -5.59 0.57
C PRO A 42 31.66 -5.73 -0.54
N ALA A 43 31.89 -5.06 -1.69
CA ALA A 43 30.95 -5.01 -2.82
C ALA A 43 30.31 -6.36 -3.27
N TRP A 44 31.03 -7.48 -3.14
CA TRP A 44 30.49 -8.80 -3.47
C TRP A 44 29.42 -9.27 -2.46
N LEU A 45 29.55 -8.93 -1.18
CA LEU A 45 28.52 -9.15 -0.16
C LEU A 45 27.31 -8.25 -0.41
N GLY A 46 27.53 -7.00 -0.82
CA GLY A 46 26.46 -6.07 -1.20
C GLY A 46 25.64 -6.61 -2.37
N LEU A 47 26.31 -7.15 -3.40
CA LEU A 47 25.65 -7.77 -4.54
C LEU A 47 24.92 -9.07 -4.16
N ALA A 48 25.54 -9.91 -3.35
CA ALA A 48 24.98 -11.19 -2.90
C ALA A 48 23.75 -10.99 -2.01
N SER A 49 23.79 -10.03 -1.08
CA SER A 49 22.66 -9.70 -0.21
C SER A 49 21.49 -9.09 -1.00
N ALA A 50 21.76 -8.20 -1.96
CA ALA A 50 20.74 -7.64 -2.85
C ALA A 50 20.09 -8.74 -3.72
N GLY A 51 20.88 -9.66 -4.28
CA GLY A 51 20.37 -10.83 -4.99
C GLY A 51 19.57 -11.77 -4.07
N GLY A 52 20.02 -11.93 -2.82
CA GLY A 52 19.31 -12.67 -1.78
C GLY A 52 17.94 -12.10 -1.46
N ALA A 53 17.80 -10.76 -1.41
CA ALA A 53 16.51 -10.11 -1.21
C ALA A 53 15.52 -10.36 -2.37
N VAL A 54 16.02 -10.40 -3.61
CA VAL A 54 15.21 -10.79 -4.79
C VAL A 54 14.75 -12.24 -4.66
N ALA A 55 15.68 -13.16 -4.36
CA ALA A 55 15.37 -14.56 -4.17
C ALA A 55 14.35 -14.77 -3.04
N LEU A 56 14.52 -14.08 -1.91
CA LEU A 56 13.60 -14.10 -0.79
C LEU A 56 12.20 -13.61 -1.18
N GLY A 57 12.11 -12.49 -1.90
CA GLY A 57 10.84 -11.95 -2.39
C GLY A 57 10.11 -12.91 -3.33
N LEU A 58 10.84 -13.56 -4.24
CA LEU A 58 10.28 -14.57 -5.14
C LEU A 58 9.83 -15.85 -4.41
N LEU A 59 10.65 -16.36 -3.48
CA LEU A 59 10.33 -17.53 -2.66
C LEU A 59 9.14 -17.27 -1.75
N ALA A 60 9.11 -16.12 -1.07
CA ALA A 60 8.00 -15.69 -0.24
C ALA A 60 6.72 -15.52 -1.07
N GLY A 61 6.85 -14.99 -2.30
CA GLY A 61 5.76 -14.91 -3.27
C GLY A 61 5.23 -16.28 -3.70
N ALA A 62 6.13 -17.22 -4.00
CA ALA A 62 5.76 -18.59 -4.35
C ALA A 62 5.04 -19.30 -3.19
N VAL A 63 5.55 -19.18 -1.97
CA VAL A 63 4.91 -19.71 -0.74
C VAL A 63 3.57 -19.03 -0.45
N ALA A 64 3.41 -17.76 -0.82
CA ALA A 64 2.16 -17.03 -0.72
C ALA A 64 1.15 -17.35 -1.84
N GLY A 65 1.55 -18.13 -2.85
CA GLY A 65 0.70 -18.46 -4.00
C GLY A 65 0.55 -17.33 -5.01
N LEU A 66 1.50 -16.38 -5.05
CA LEU A 66 1.52 -15.34 -6.07
C LEU A 66 1.76 -15.94 -7.45
N ARG A 67 0.96 -15.51 -8.44
CA ARG A 67 1.13 -15.94 -9.83
C ARG A 67 2.22 -15.11 -10.48
N THR A 68 2.82 -15.64 -11.55
CA THR A 68 3.78 -14.90 -12.39
C THR A 68 3.21 -13.57 -12.92
N ALA A 69 1.89 -13.49 -13.09
CA ALA A 69 1.20 -12.25 -13.46
C ALA A 69 1.32 -11.15 -12.39
N ASP A 70 1.31 -11.50 -11.10
CA ASP A 70 1.38 -10.55 -9.99
C ASP A 70 2.80 -10.00 -9.84
N VAL A 71 3.81 -10.86 -10.03
CA VAL A 71 5.23 -10.47 -10.12
C VAL A 71 5.42 -9.51 -11.31
N ARG A 72 4.88 -9.85 -12.49
CA ARG A 72 4.96 -8.98 -13.67
C ARG A 72 4.25 -7.64 -13.45
N ALA A 73 3.10 -7.63 -12.78
CA ALA A 73 2.37 -6.40 -12.44
C ALA A 73 3.17 -5.51 -11.48
N THR A 74 3.94 -6.11 -10.57
CA THR A 74 4.85 -5.39 -9.66
C THR A 74 6.07 -4.83 -10.40
N VAL A 75 6.70 -5.63 -11.27
CA VAL A 75 7.95 -5.25 -11.94
C VAL A 75 7.71 -4.23 -13.06
N ARG A 76 6.61 -4.36 -13.82
CA ARG A 76 6.33 -3.51 -14.99
C ARG A 76 6.39 -2.00 -14.72
N PRO A 77 5.75 -1.44 -13.68
CA PRO A 77 5.87 -0.01 -13.39
C PRO A 77 7.27 0.38 -12.88
N LEU A 78 8.05 -0.56 -12.35
CA LEU A 78 9.41 -0.32 -11.86
C LEU A 78 10.47 -0.32 -12.97
N VAL A 79 10.21 -0.91 -14.13
CA VAL A 79 11.22 -1.03 -15.21
C VAL A 79 11.78 0.34 -15.60
N LEU A 80 10.92 1.33 -15.83
CA LEU A 80 11.35 2.67 -16.23
C LEU A 80 12.21 3.37 -15.16
N PRO A 81 11.76 3.51 -13.89
CA PRO A 81 12.59 4.14 -12.87
C PRO A 81 13.87 3.34 -12.56
N LEU A 82 13.83 2.00 -12.56
CA LEU A 82 15.03 1.18 -12.36
C LEU A 82 16.04 1.34 -13.50
N LEU A 83 15.56 1.46 -14.74
CA LEU A 83 16.44 1.69 -15.89
C LEU A 83 17.10 3.07 -15.80
N VAL A 84 16.33 4.12 -15.53
CA VAL A 84 16.87 5.48 -15.36
C VAL A 84 17.88 5.53 -14.23
N LEU A 85 17.54 4.94 -13.08
CA LEU A 85 18.43 4.90 -11.93
C LEU A 85 19.69 4.07 -12.20
N GLY A 86 19.54 2.90 -12.84
CA GLY A 86 20.67 2.04 -13.18
C GLY A 86 21.65 2.73 -14.12
N VAL A 87 21.16 3.39 -15.17
CA VAL A 87 22.01 4.18 -16.08
C VAL A 87 22.74 5.29 -15.33
N LEU A 88 22.02 6.04 -14.48
CA LEU A 88 22.62 7.11 -13.70
C LEU A 88 23.70 6.58 -12.74
N GLN A 89 23.46 5.45 -12.10
CA GLN A 89 24.43 4.82 -11.19
C GLN A 89 25.67 4.28 -11.93
N VAL A 90 25.50 3.73 -13.13
CA VAL A 90 26.66 3.31 -13.96
C VAL A 90 27.56 4.51 -14.25
N LEU A 91 26.97 5.67 -14.56
CA LEU A 91 27.69 6.89 -14.87
C LEU A 91 28.37 7.52 -13.64
N LEU A 92 27.76 7.42 -12.45
CA LEU A 92 28.23 8.08 -11.23
C LEU A 92 29.14 7.22 -10.35
N ALA A 93 28.78 5.94 -10.16
CA ALA A 93 29.38 5.06 -9.16
C ALA A 93 29.92 3.75 -9.76
N GLY A 94 29.63 3.47 -11.03
CA GLY A 94 30.10 2.31 -11.76
C GLY A 94 29.10 1.15 -11.81
N PRO A 95 29.39 0.11 -12.63
CA PRO A 95 28.44 -0.95 -12.94
C PRO A 95 28.09 -1.87 -11.77
N ALA A 96 29.02 -2.06 -10.83
CA ALA A 96 28.78 -2.88 -9.65
C ALA A 96 27.71 -2.26 -8.73
N GLU A 97 27.85 -0.97 -8.44
CA GLU A 97 26.92 -0.24 -7.58
C GLU A 97 25.54 -0.05 -8.23
N ALA A 98 25.51 0.12 -9.55
CA ALA A 98 24.27 0.13 -10.32
C ALA A 98 23.52 -1.20 -10.22
N GLY A 99 24.20 -2.32 -10.45
CA GLY A 99 23.61 -3.66 -10.33
C GLY A 99 23.07 -3.91 -8.93
N ARG A 100 23.84 -3.53 -7.91
CA ARG A 100 23.45 -3.64 -6.50
C ARG A 100 22.19 -2.84 -6.20
N THR A 101 22.17 -1.55 -6.53
CA THR A 101 21.04 -0.65 -6.24
C THR A 101 19.76 -1.18 -6.90
N VAL A 102 19.86 -1.61 -8.17
CA VAL A 102 18.71 -2.14 -8.92
C VAL A 102 18.21 -3.44 -8.29
N LEU A 103 19.09 -4.37 -7.92
CA LEU A 103 18.73 -5.62 -7.25
C LEU A 103 18.08 -5.39 -5.89
N LEU A 104 18.62 -4.47 -5.09
CA LEU A 104 18.09 -4.10 -3.78
C LEU A 104 16.66 -3.58 -3.92
N LEU A 105 16.44 -2.60 -4.80
CA LEU A 105 15.13 -2.00 -5.00
C LEU A 105 14.12 -3.03 -5.54
N LEU A 106 14.56 -3.87 -6.48
CA LEU A 106 13.73 -4.95 -7.01
C LEU A 106 13.35 -5.96 -5.91
N GLY A 107 14.33 -6.38 -5.09
CA GLY A 107 14.11 -7.34 -4.02
C GLY A 107 13.17 -6.81 -2.95
N LEU A 108 13.36 -5.57 -2.51
CA LEU A 108 12.46 -4.91 -1.56
C LEU A 108 11.06 -4.70 -2.15
N ALA A 109 10.95 -4.33 -3.43
CA ALA A 109 9.65 -4.19 -4.09
C ALA A 109 8.89 -5.52 -4.15
N LEU A 110 9.59 -6.62 -4.44
CA LEU A 110 9.01 -7.97 -4.41
C LEU A 110 8.59 -8.38 -2.99
N CYS A 111 9.43 -8.14 -1.99
CA CYS A 111 9.07 -8.41 -0.60
C CYS A 111 7.84 -7.58 -0.17
N ALA A 112 7.80 -6.30 -0.52
CA ALA A 112 6.68 -5.42 -0.22
C ALA A 112 5.38 -5.83 -0.93
N SER A 113 5.46 -6.32 -2.17
CA SER A 113 4.28 -6.82 -2.89
C SER A 113 3.70 -8.06 -2.22
N VAL A 114 4.55 -8.94 -1.70
CA VAL A 114 4.13 -10.10 -0.89
C VAL A 114 3.44 -9.65 0.40
N VAL A 115 3.99 -8.67 1.12
CA VAL A 115 3.34 -8.12 2.33
C VAL A 115 1.97 -7.53 1.98
N THR A 116 1.89 -6.78 0.89
CA THR A 116 0.65 -6.13 0.41
C THR A 116 -0.41 -7.15 0.01
N ALA A 117 -0.02 -8.19 -0.73
CA ALA A 117 -0.95 -9.23 -1.18
C ALA A 117 -1.47 -10.08 -0.01
N THR A 118 -0.61 -10.38 0.97
CA THR A 118 -0.94 -11.29 2.08
C THR A 118 -1.54 -10.60 3.30
N THR A 119 -1.66 -9.27 3.31
CA THR A 119 -2.13 -8.51 4.48
C THR A 119 -3.39 -7.70 4.15
N ALA A 120 -4.48 -7.99 4.85
CA ALA A 120 -5.71 -7.22 4.74
C ALA A 120 -5.51 -5.81 5.31
N VAL A 121 -6.16 -4.81 4.69
CA VAL A 121 -6.13 -3.42 5.15
C VAL A 121 -6.58 -3.34 6.61
N ASN A 122 -7.68 -4.01 6.97
CA ASN A 122 -8.18 -4.04 8.35
C ASN A 122 -7.13 -4.60 9.34
N ALA A 123 -6.46 -5.70 9.00
CA ALA A 123 -5.42 -6.28 9.86
C ALA A 123 -4.22 -5.33 10.03
N MET A 124 -3.87 -4.55 8.99
CA MET A 124 -2.84 -3.51 9.09
C MET A 124 -3.27 -2.41 10.07
N LEU A 125 -4.54 -2.02 10.05
CA LEU A 125 -5.08 -0.99 10.95
C LEU A 125 -5.15 -1.46 12.39
N ASP A 126 -5.61 -2.68 12.62
CA ASP A 126 -5.62 -3.28 13.95
C ASP A 126 -4.20 -3.31 14.54
N ALA A 127 -3.20 -3.62 13.71
CA ALA A 127 -1.80 -3.58 14.12
C ALA A 127 -1.33 -2.16 14.47
N ILE A 128 -1.67 -1.15 13.65
CA ILE A 128 -1.32 0.26 13.88
C ILE A 128 -1.98 0.76 15.18
N VAL A 129 -3.27 0.49 15.40
CA VAL A 129 -3.99 0.88 16.61
C VAL A 129 -3.34 0.25 17.85
N ARG A 130 -2.98 -1.04 17.78
CA ARG A 130 -2.25 -1.72 18.85
C ARG A 130 -0.90 -1.07 19.15
N TRP A 131 -0.19 -0.59 18.12
CA TRP A 131 1.09 0.12 18.28
C TRP A 131 0.93 1.56 18.76
N LEU A 132 -0.22 2.19 18.53
CA LEU A 132 -0.57 3.50 19.09
C LEU A 132 -1.03 3.43 20.56
N GLY A 133 -1.44 2.26 21.05
CA GLY A 133 -1.76 2.01 22.46
C GLY A 133 -0.79 2.63 23.49
N PRO A 134 0.53 2.46 23.38
CA PRO A 134 1.49 3.10 24.30
C PRO A 134 1.52 4.63 24.23
N LEU A 135 1.16 5.24 23.09
CA LEU A 135 1.08 6.70 22.92
C LEU A 135 -0.13 7.32 23.65
N ARG A 136 -1.01 6.50 24.23
CA ARG A 136 -2.08 6.97 25.13
C ARG A 136 -1.54 7.80 26.29
N ARG A 137 -0.30 7.55 26.72
CA ARG A 137 0.38 8.33 27.77
C ARG A 137 0.71 9.77 27.36
N VAL A 138 0.71 10.07 26.06
CA VAL A 138 1.03 11.39 25.49
C VAL A 138 -0.24 12.12 25.03
N GLY A 139 -1.43 11.59 25.33
CA GLY A 139 -2.72 12.22 25.01
C GLY A 139 -3.34 11.82 23.67
N VAL A 140 -2.79 10.81 22.98
CA VAL A 140 -3.42 10.23 21.78
C VAL A 140 -4.51 9.25 22.21
N ASP A 141 -5.73 9.38 21.69
CA ASP A 141 -6.82 8.42 21.90
C ASP A 141 -6.86 7.39 20.75
N PRO A 142 -6.38 6.15 20.98
CA PRO A 142 -6.35 5.12 19.94
C PRO A 142 -7.75 4.67 19.51
N GLU A 143 -8.76 4.81 20.37
CA GLU A 143 -10.14 4.38 20.10
C GLU A 143 -10.80 5.38 19.13
N ARG A 144 -10.63 6.69 19.36
CA ARG A 144 -11.07 7.72 18.41
C ARG A 144 -10.36 7.59 17.06
N PHE A 145 -9.05 7.29 17.08
CA PHE A 145 -8.29 7.07 15.85
C PHE A 145 -8.81 5.85 15.07
N ALA A 146 -9.02 4.72 15.76
CA ALA A 146 -9.55 3.50 15.17
C ALA A 146 -10.94 3.72 14.57
N LEU A 147 -11.82 4.41 15.31
CA LEU A 147 -13.17 4.76 14.85
C LEU A 147 -13.11 5.62 13.59
N ALA A 148 -12.35 6.72 13.61
CA ALA A 148 -12.20 7.62 12.48
C ALA A 148 -11.68 6.89 11.24
N PHE A 149 -10.66 6.04 11.40
CA PHE A 149 -10.09 5.30 10.28
C PHE A 149 -11.04 4.22 9.75
N SER A 150 -11.72 3.48 10.64
CA SER A 150 -12.71 2.47 10.25
C SER A 150 -13.85 3.09 9.45
N LEU A 151 -14.33 4.26 9.85
CA LEU A 151 -15.34 5.03 9.12
C LEU A 151 -14.80 5.49 7.76
N ALA A 152 -13.58 6.02 7.71
CA ALA A 152 -12.96 6.47 6.46
C ALA A 152 -12.81 5.33 5.45
N VAL A 153 -12.28 4.17 5.86
CA VAL A 153 -12.11 2.99 4.99
C VAL A 153 -13.46 2.45 4.52
N SER A 154 -14.43 2.40 5.43
CA SER A 154 -15.79 1.94 5.10
C SER A 154 -16.52 2.91 4.15
N ALA A 155 -16.16 4.19 4.16
CA ALA A 155 -16.69 5.20 3.22
C ALA A 155 -16.03 5.16 1.84
N LEU A 156 -14.82 4.57 1.68
CA LEU A 156 -14.10 4.54 0.40
C LEU A 156 -14.91 3.95 -0.76
N PRO A 157 -15.56 2.76 -0.64
CA PRO A 157 -16.32 2.18 -1.75
C PRO A 157 -17.46 3.09 -2.19
N THR A 158 -18.18 3.67 -1.23
CA THR A 158 -19.30 4.58 -1.51
C THR A 158 -18.84 5.87 -2.16
N THR A 159 -17.75 6.46 -1.68
CA THR A 159 -17.16 7.69 -2.23
C THR A 159 -16.66 7.48 -3.65
N LEU A 160 -16.04 6.33 -3.95
CA LEU A 160 -15.65 5.97 -5.30
C LEU A 160 -16.88 5.86 -6.22
N GLY A 161 -17.96 5.22 -5.76
CA GLY A 161 -19.23 5.16 -6.49
C GLY A 161 -19.78 6.55 -6.84
N LEU A 162 -19.79 7.47 -5.87
CA LEU A 162 -20.19 8.86 -6.06
C LEU A 162 -19.32 9.58 -7.10
N ALA A 163 -18.00 9.32 -7.10
CA ALA A 163 -17.07 9.91 -8.06
C ALA A 163 -17.39 9.47 -9.50
N TRP A 164 -17.65 8.17 -9.71
CA TRP A 164 -18.01 7.62 -11.02
C TRP A 164 -19.35 8.19 -11.51
N GLU A 165 -20.38 8.17 -10.68
CA GLU A 165 -21.71 8.71 -11.02
C GLU A 165 -21.63 10.20 -11.40
N THR A 166 -20.87 10.99 -10.63
CA THR A 166 -20.72 12.43 -10.88
C THR A 166 -19.94 12.69 -12.17
N ARG A 167 -18.93 11.86 -12.47
CA ARG A 167 -18.17 11.91 -13.72
C ARG A 167 -19.05 11.55 -14.93
N ASP A 168 -19.91 10.55 -14.81
CA ASP A 168 -20.81 10.15 -15.90
C ASP A 168 -21.92 11.18 -16.14
N ALA A 169 -22.45 11.80 -15.09
CA ALA A 169 -23.37 12.94 -15.21
C ALA A 169 -22.71 14.14 -15.91
N ALA A 170 -21.44 14.45 -15.58
CA ALA A 170 -20.69 15.53 -16.24
C ALA A 170 -20.43 15.22 -17.72
N ARG A 171 -20.15 13.96 -18.07
CA ARG A 171 -20.01 13.52 -19.47
C ARG A 171 -21.31 13.64 -20.25
N ALA A 172 -22.44 13.22 -19.67
CA ALA A 172 -23.76 13.34 -20.30
C ALA A 172 -24.15 14.79 -20.60
N ARG A 173 -23.67 15.74 -19.78
CA ARG A 173 -23.86 17.19 -19.99
C ARG A 173 -22.86 17.81 -20.98
N GLY A 174 -22.03 17.02 -21.65
CA GLY A 174 -20.98 17.51 -22.55
C GLY A 174 -19.77 18.14 -21.85
N LEU A 175 -19.75 18.15 -20.51
CA LEU A 175 -18.72 18.79 -19.69
C LEU A 175 -17.60 17.83 -19.25
N GLY A 176 -17.47 16.67 -19.91
CA GLY A 176 -16.54 15.61 -19.50
C GLY A 176 -15.05 16.01 -19.48
N ARG A 177 -14.68 17.14 -20.10
CA ARG A 177 -13.32 17.70 -20.12
C ARG A 177 -13.08 18.79 -19.06
N HIS A 178 -14.14 19.32 -18.44
CA HIS A 178 -14.00 20.36 -17.43
C HIS A 178 -13.92 19.76 -16.03
N PRO A 179 -12.76 19.82 -15.35
CA PRO A 179 -12.60 19.17 -14.04
C PRO A 179 -13.55 19.75 -12.99
N ARG A 180 -13.85 21.06 -13.06
CA ARG A 180 -14.79 21.73 -12.16
C ARG A 180 -16.21 21.16 -12.25
N ALA A 181 -16.63 20.70 -13.43
CA ALA A 181 -17.99 20.22 -13.67
C ALA A 181 -18.31 18.89 -12.96
N PHE A 182 -17.28 18.10 -12.62
CA PHE A 182 -17.47 16.89 -11.79
C PHE A 182 -16.96 17.09 -10.36
N LEU A 183 -15.87 17.85 -10.15
CA LEU A 183 -15.21 17.96 -8.84
C LEU A 183 -16.08 18.72 -7.84
N VAL A 184 -16.70 19.83 -8.24
CA VAL A 184 -17.53 20.65 -7.35
C VAL A 184 -18.75 19.85 -6.84
N PRO A 185 -19.58 19.22 -7.71
CA PRO A 185 -20.69 18.41 -7.23
C PRO A 185 -20.24 17.20 -6.40
N PHE A 186 -19.10 16.58 -6.75
CA PHE A 186 -18.55 15.46 -6.00
C PHE A 186 -18.19 15.86 -4.56
N VAL A 187 -17.43 16.94 -4.38
CA VAL A 187 -17.03 17.43 -3.04
C VAL A 187 -18.26 17.79 -2.21
N ILE A 188 -19.24 18.48 -2.79
CA ILE A 188 -20.49 18.82 -2.08
C ILE A 188 -21.21 17.56 -1.58
N ARG A 189 -21.31 16.52 -2.42
CA ARG A 189 -21.96 15.25 -2.04
C ARG A 189 -21.19 14.52 -0.93
N VAL A 190 -19.86 14.52 -0.99
CA VAL A 190 -19.01 13.89 0.03
C VAL A 190 -19.11 14.64 1.37
N VAL A 191 -19.03 15.97 1.35
CA VAL A 191 -19.15 16.81 2.56
C VAL A 191 -20.55 16.68 3.19
N LYS A 192 -21.61 16.68 2.38
CA LYS A 192 -22.97 16.44 2.88
C LYS A 192 -23.06 15.10 3.60
N ARG A 193 -22.54 14.03 2.98
CA ARG A 193 -22.54 12.69 3.60
C ARG A 193 -21.72 12.64 4.89
N ALA A 194 -20.62 13.38 4.97
CA ALA A 194 -19.83 13.48 6.18
C ALA A 194 -20.63 14.13 7.32
N HIS A 195 -21.37 15.21 7.06
CA HIS A 195 -22.28 15.81 8.04
C HIS A 195 -23.39 14.83 8.44
N ASP A 196 -24.08 14.21 7.48
CA ASP A 196 -25.16 13.24 7.77
C ASP A 196 -24.65 12.08 8.65
N THR A 197 -23.41 11.63 8.43
CA THR A 197 -22.77 10.57 9.23
C THR A 197 -22.37 11.08 10.62
N GLY A 198 -21.87 12.31 10.71
CA GLY A 198 -21.53 12.97 11.98
C GLY A 198 -22.75 13.17 12.87
N ASP A 199 -23.85 13.68 12.31
CA ASP A 199 -25.12 13.87 13.03
C ASP A 199 -25.65 12.52 13.55
N ALA A 200 -25.53 11.46 12.74
CA ALA A 200 -25.91 10.10 13.15
C ALA A 200 -25.01 9.52 14.26
N LEU A 201 -23.72 9.85 14.28
CA LEU A 201 -22.79 9.44 15.34
C LEU A 201 -23.05 10.21 16.64
N ALA A 202 -23.32 11.52 16.55
CA ALA A 202 -23.69 12.35 17.69
C ALA A 202 -24.99 11.87 18.33
N ALA A 203 -26.02 11.53 17.53
CA ALA A 203 -27.28 10.96 18.02
C ALA A 203 -27.11 9.61 18.73
N ARG A 204 -26.00 8.89 18.47
CA ARG A 204 -25.65 7.62 19.11
C ARG A 204 -24.72 7.79 20.33
N GLY A 205 -24.34 9.01 20.69
CA GLY A 205 -23.44 9.30 21.82
C GLY A 205 -21.97 8.93 21.56
N LEU A 206 -21.56 8.83 20.29
CA LEU A 206 -20.19 8.44 19.91
C LEU A 206 -19.27 9.66 19.62
N ALA A 207 -19.76 10.88 19.78
CA ALA A 207 -19.07 12.11 19.41
C ALA A 207 -18.40 12.85 20.59
N ASP A 208 -18.47 12.31 21.82
CA ASP A 208 -17.99 12.96 23.04
C ASP A 208 -16.58 12.53 23.47
#